data_AF-A0A7Y5BI57-F1
#
_entry.id   AF-A0A7Y5BI57-F1
#
_cell.length_a   1.000
_cell.length_b   1.000
_cell.length_c   1.000
_cell.angle_alpha   90.00
_cell.angle_beta   90.00
_cell.angle_gamma   90.00
#
_symmetry.space_group_name_H-M   'P 1'
#
loop_
_entity.id
_entity.type
_entity.pdbx_description
1 polymer ?
#
loop_
_entity_poly.entity_id
_entity_poly.type
_entity_poly.pdbx_seq_one_letter_code
_entity_poly.pdbx_strand_id
1 'polypeptide(L)'
;MSISERQMELIQESAKLLMKDLLISHEESIQIVVAALKKQLAAKNLTMEAINSRSRSDRTSFIRSVVYEVQQTIENNKNYYPKNLTKTIEDFYKILHHSWTEE
;
A
#
# COMPACT_ATOMS: atom_id res chain seq x y z
N MET A 1 15.34 -4.38 8.21
CA MET A 1 14.80 -3.22 7.47
C MET A 1 13.79 -2.55 8.39
N SER A 2 14.11 -1.36 8.90
CA SER A 2 13.23 -0.56 9.76
C SER A 2 12.27 0.25 8.88
N ILE A 3 10.98 -0.04 9.00
CA ILE A 3 9.91 0.82 8.48
C ILE A 3 9.90 2.07 9.38
N SER A 4 9.93 3.28 8.81
CA SER A 4 9.89 4.49 9.64
C SER A 4 8.52 4.63 10.32
N GLU A 5 8.47 5.36 11.43
CA GLU A 5 7.24 5.58 12.21
C GLU A 5 6.11 6.16 11.33
N ARG A 6 6.45 7.12 10.46
CA ARG A 6 5.52 7.72 9.49
C ARG A 6 5.09 6.76 8.38
N GLN A 7 5.97 5.84 7.96
CA GLN A 7 5.61 4.78 7.02
C GLN A 7 4.67 3.76 7.68
N MET A 8 4.83 3.52 8.98
CA MET A 8 3.91 2.69 9.75
C MET A 8 2.54 3.37 9.91
N GLU A 9 2.49 4.68 10.17
CA GLU A 9 1.25 5.46 10.18
C GLU A 9 0.53 5.38 8.83
N LEU A 10 1.26 5.54 7.73
CA LEU A 10 0.73 5.38 6.38
C LEU A 10 0.14 4.00 6.12
N ILE A 11 0.84 2.95 6.53
CA ILE A 11 0.36 1.56 6.43
C ILE A 11 -0.91 1.39 7.27
N GLN A 12 -0.97 1.98 8.47
CA GLN A 12 -2.13 1.90 9.35
C GLN A 12 -3.35 2.67 8.81
N GLU A 13 -3.18 3.88 8.30
CA GLU A 13 -4.26 4.65 7.68
C GLU A 13 -4.81 3.95 6.43
N SER A 14 -3.91 3.40 5.64
CA SER A 14 -4.23 2.61 4.47
C SER A 14 -4.96 1.31 4.82
N ALA A 15 -4.53 0.62 5.87
CA ALA A 15 -5.17 -0.59 6.36
C ALA A 15 -6.59 -0.32 6.87
N LYS A 16 -6.83 0.84 7.52
CA LYS A 16 -8.17 1.25 7.97
C LYS A 16 -9.15 1.43 6.80
N LEU A 17 -8.69 1.89 5.63
CA LEU A 17 -9.53 1.96 4.43
C LEU A 17 -9.93 0.57 3.93
N LEU A 18 -8.96 -0.37 3.88
CA LEU A 18 -9.21 -1.74 3.45
C LEU A 18 -10.21 -2.44 4.39
N MET A 19 -10.11 -2.22 5.71
CA MET A 19 -11.06 -2.77 6.69
C MET A 19 -12.51 -2.35 6.42
N LYS A 20 -12.72 -1.05 6.16
CA LYS A 20 -14.06 -0.45 6.11
C LYS A 20 -14.89 -0.99 4.95
N ASP A 21 -14.24 -1.28 3.84
CA ASP A 21 -14.91 -1.60 2.58
C ASP A 21 -14.83 -3.08 2.17
N LEU A 22 -13.93 -3.87 2.79
CA LEU A 22 -13.62 -5.23 2.34
C LEU A 22 -13.89 -6.34 3.37
N LEU A 23 -14.40 -6.00 4.56
CA LEU A 23 -14.60 -6.95 5.69
C LEU A 23 -13.31 -7.69 6.10
N ILE A 24 -12.16 -7.08 5.83
CA ILE A 24 -10.84 -7.62 6.20
C ILE A 24 -10.50 -7.12 7.61
N SER A 25 -9.89 -7.95 8.44
CA SER A 25 -9.43 -7.50 9.75
C SER A 25 -8.32 -6.45 9.63
N HIS A 26 -8.13 -5.65 10.70
CA HIS A 26 -7.05 -4.66 10.74
C HIS A 26 -5.68 -5.29 10.53
N GLU A 27 -5.46 -6.42 11.19
CA GLU A 27 -4.19 -7.14 11.15
C GLU A 27 -3.91 -7.72 9.76
N GLU A 28 -4.91 -8.36 9.13
CA GLU A 28 -4.77 -8.84 7.75
C GLU A 28 -4.54 -7.70 6.77
N SER A 29 -5.24 -6.57 6.94
CA SER A 29 -5.05 -5.39 6.09
C SER A 29 -3.62 -4.86 6.17
N ILE A 30 -3.06 -4.77 7.38
CA ILE A 30 -1.65 -4.41 7.58
C ILE A 30 -0.73 -5.43 6.92
N GLN A 31 -0.98 -6.73 7.12
CA GLN A 31 -0.15 -7.78 6.53
C GLN A 31 -0.14 -7.73 5.00
N ILE A 32 -1.29 -7.50 4.36
CA ILE A 32 -1.41 -7.35 2.90
C ILE A 32 -0.58 -6.16 2.41
N VAL A 33 -0.72 -4.98 3.03
CA VAL A 33 0.01 -3.77 2.62
C VAL A 33 1.52 -3.95 2.84
N VAL A 34 1.94 -4.51 3.97
CA VAL A 34 3.35 -4.78 4.27
C VAL A 34 3.94 -5.82 3.31
N ALA A 35 3.20 -6.87 2.99
CA ALA A 35 3.62 -7.88 2.03
C ALA A 35 3.80 -7.28 0.63
N ALA A 36 2.85 -6.45 0.18
CA ALA A 36 2.93 -5.75 -1.10
C ALA A 36 4.16 -4.81 -1.16
N LEU A 37 4.39 -4.02 -0.10
CA LEU A 37 5.56 -3.16 0.02
C LEU A 37 6.86 -3.96 -0.06
N LYS A 38 7.00 -5.01 0.75
CA LYS A 38 8.20 -5.87 0.74
C LYS A 38 8.44 -6.51 -0.62
N LYS A 39 7.38 -7.00 -1.27
CA LYS A 39 7.48 -7.61 -2.59
C LYS A 39 7.98 -6.61 -3.64
N GLN A 40 7.45 -5.39 -3.65
CA GLN A 40 7.86 -4.36 -4.61
C GLN A 40 9.28 -3.83 -4.34
N LEU A 41 9.68 -3.69 -3.07
CA LEU A 41 11.05 -3.36 -2.68
C LEU A 41 12.03 -4.44 -3.16
N ALA A 42 11.73 -5.72 -2.89
CA ALA A 42 12.55 -6.84 -3.32
C ALA A 42 12.63 -6.95 -4.86
N ALA A 43 11.50 -6.82 -5.56
CA ALA A 43 11.43 -6.92 -7.01
C ALA A 43 12.25 -5.84 -7.73
N LYS A 44 12.38 -4.66 -7.13
CA LYS A 44 13.19 -3.56 -7.68
C LYS A 44 14.61 -3.52 -7.11
N ASN A 45 14.95 -4.42 -6.19
CA ASN A 45 16.18 -4.42 -5.40
C ASN A 45 16.43 -3.07 -4.70
N LEU A 46 15.39 -2.53 -4.05
CA LEU A 46 15.42 -1.23 -3.40
C LEU A 46 15.12 -1.34 -1.91
N THR A 47 15.67 -0.41 -1.14
CA THR A 47 15.25 -0.15 0.23
C THR A 47 14.23 0.97 0.24
N MET A 48 13.50 1.08 1.35
CA MET A 48 12.52 2.15 1.50
C MET A 48 13.19 3.54 1.50
N GLU A 49 14.35 3.65 2.15
CA GLU A 49 15.21 4.85 2.11
C GLU A 49 15.62 5.22 0.69
N ALA A 50 15.96 4.21 -0.14
CA ALA A 50 16.33 4.42 -1.53
C ALA A 50 15.15 4.87 -2.39
N ILE A 51 13.91 4.56 -2.03
CA ILE A 51 12.69 5.10 -2.69
C ILE A 51 12.47 6.55 -2.30
N ASN A 52 12.63 6.88 -1.03
CA ASN A 52 12.40 8.24 -0.52
C ASN A 52 13.36 9.26 -1.16
N SER A 53 14.60 8.85 -1.46
CA SER A 53 15.58 9.70 -2.14
C SER A 53 15.37 9.84 -3.65
N ARG A 54 14.41 9.12 -4.24
CA ARG A 54 14.13 9.18 -5.69
C ARG A 54 13.24 10.36 -6.08
N SER A 55 13.21 10.59 -7.38
CA SER A 55 12.31 11.54 -8.01
C SER A 55 10.85 11.28 -7.62
N ARG A 56 10.03 12.35 -7.64
CA ARG A 56 8.59 12.24 -7.41
C ARG A 56 7.93 11.22 -8.34
N SER A 57 8.34 11.18 -9.62
CA SER A 57 7.86 10.20 -10.60
C SER A 57 8.16 8.75 -10.21
N ASP A 58 9.35 8.48 -9.66
CA ASP A 58 9.72 7.14 -9.20
C ASP A 58 8.89 6.73 -7.98
N ARG A 59 8.71 7.65 -7.01
CA ARG A 59 7.87 7.45 -5.83
C ARG A 59 6.43 7.16 -6.23
N THR A 60 5.85 7.95 -7.13
CA THR A 60 4.50 7.72 -7.69
C THR A 60 4.41 6.37 -8.40
N SER A 61 5.39 6.02 -9.24
CA SER A 61 5.39 4.73 -9.93
C SER A 61 5.49 3.56 -8.96
N PHE A 62 6.28 3.69 -7.90
CA PHE A 62 6.40 2.68 -6.85
C PHE A 62 5.07 2.50 -6.11
N ILE A 63 4.42 3.59 -5.71
CA ILE A 63 3.09 3.54 -5.07
C ILE A 63 2.09 2.82 -5.96
N ARG A 64 2.04 3.15 -7.27
CA ARG A 64 1.14 2.45 -8.21
C ARG A 64 1.38 0.94 -8.23
N SER A 65 2.65 0.51 -8.21
CA SER A 65 2.97 -0.92 -8.16
C SER A 65 2.54 -1.59 -6.85
N VAL A 66 2.68 -0.90 -5.72
CA VAL A 66 2.23 -1.40 -4.40
C VAL A 66 0.71 -1.52 -4.37
N VAL A 67 0.00 -0.47 -4.82
CA VAL A 67 -1.46 -0.43 -4.90
C VAL A 67 -2.00 -1.56 -5.78
N TYR A 68 -1.39 -1.76 -6.95
CA TYR A 68 -1.75 -2.85 -7.85
C TYR A 68 -1.53 -4.23 -7.20
N GLU A 69 -0.43 -4.42 -6.48
CA GLU A 69 -0.17 -5.68 -5.77
C GLU A 69 -1.19 -5.95 -4.65
N VAL A 70 -1.60 -4.91 -3.91
CA VAL A 70 -2.67 -5.00 -2.90
C VAL A 70 -3.98 -5.39 -3.56
N GLN A 71 -4.36 -4.75 -4.66
CA GLN A 71 -5.55 -5.09 -5.43
C GLN A 71 -5.52 -6.55 -5.89
N GLN A 72 -4.42 -7.00 -6.50
CA GLN A 72 -4.26 -8.39 -6.94
C GLN A 72 -4.36 -9.39 -5.79
N THR A 73 -3.78 -9.07 -4.62
CA THR A 73 -3.86 -9.92 -3.43
C THR A 73 -5.31 -10.06 -2.96
N ILE A 74 -6.08 -8.98 -3.02
CA ILE A 74 -7.49 -9.00 -2.59
C ILE A 74 -8.36 -9.74 -3.61
N GLU A 75 -8.18 -9.48 -4.91
CA GLU A 75 -8.95 -10.12 -5.99
C GLU A 75 -8.72 -11.63 -6.07
N ASN A 76 -7.48 -12.08 -5.81
CA ASN A 76 -7.14 -13.51 -5.84
C ASN A 76 -7.60 -14.27 -4.59
N ASN A 77 -8.00 -13.58 -3.52
CA ASN A 77 -8.45 -14.22 -2.30
C ASN A 77 -9.98 -14.34 -2.29
N LYS A 78 -10.47 -15.56 -2.47
CA LYS A 78 -11.90 -15.91 -2.49
C LYS A 78 -12.65 -15.62 -1.18
N ASN A 79 -11.94 -15.35 -0.09
CA ASN A 79 -12.54 -15.01 1.19
C ASN A 79 -12.93 -13.53 1.30
N TYR A 80 -12.42 -12.68 0.39
CA TYR A 80 -12.76 -11.26 0.38
C TYR A 80 -13.91 -11.03 -0.61
N TYR A 81 -14.89 -10.23 -0.18
CA TYR A 81 -16.03 -9.82 -1.00
C TYR A 81 -15.97 -8.32 -1.28
N PRO A 82 -15.04 -7.91 -2.17
CA PRO A 82 -14.83 -6.52 -2.49
C PRO A 82 -16.05 -5.90 -3.20
N LYS A 83 -17.00 -5.32 -2.47
CA LYS A 83 -18.10 -4.55 -3.10
C LYS A 83 -17.61 -3.24 -3.73
N ASN A 84 -16.59 -2.62 -3.14
CA ASN A 84 -16.11 -1.28 -3.50
C ASN A 84 -14.60 -1.23 -3.77
N LEU A 85 -13.95 -2.37 -4.07
CA LEU A 85 -12.49 -2.45 -4.15
C LEU A 85 -11.86 -1.42 -5.08
N THR A 86 -12.41 -1.18 -6.26
CA THR A 86 -11.89 -0.15 -7.18
C THR A 86 -11.81 1.22 -6.50
N LYS A 87 -12.87 1.62 -5.79
CA LYS A 87 -12.90 2.90 -5.06
C LYS A 87 -11.93 2.90 -3.87
N THR A 88 -11.93 1.82 -3.08
CA THR A 88 -11.03 1.68 -1.92
C THR A 88 -9.56 1.73 -2.36
N ILE A 89 -9.22 1.11 -3.48
CA ILE A 89 -7.88 1.11 -4.08
C ILE A 89 -7.50 2.49 -4.64
N GLU A 90 -8.44 3.21 -5.26
CA GLU A 90 -8.22 4.61 -5.67
C GLU A 90 -7.98 5.54 -4.47
N ASP A 91 -8.77 5.41 -3.41
CA ASP A 91 -8.62 6.22 -2.21
C ASP A 91 -7.32 5.86 -1.46
N PHE A 92 -6.96 4.57 -1.43
CA PHE A 92 -5.65 4.10 -0.94
C PHE A 92 -4.49 4.72 -1.73
N TYR A 93 -4.58 4.75 -3.06
CA TYR A 93 -3.59 5.42 -3.91
C TYR A 93 -3.48 6.92 -3.57
N LYS A 94 -4.61 7.63 -3.41
CA LYS A 94 -4.59 9.06 -3.09
C LYS A 94 -3.91 9.35 -1.76
N ILE A 95 -4.22 8.59 -0.70
CA ILE A 95 -3.60 8.76 0.62
C ILE A 95 -2.09 8.52 0.55
N LEU A 96 -1.67 7.38 -0.02
CA LEU A 96 -0.25 7.06 -0.15
C LEU A 96 0.50 8.10 -0.99
N HIS A 97 -0.09 8.52 -2.11
CA HIS A 97 0.49 9.51 -2.99
C HIS A 97 0.62 10.87 -2.32
N HIS A 98 -0.42 11.34 -1.63
CA HIS A 98 -0.41 12.62 -0.93
C HIS A 98 0.65 12.65 0.16
N SER A 99 0.72 11.62 0.99
CA SER A 99 1.69 11.54 2.09
C SER A 99 3.16 11.52 1.62
N TRP A 100 3.44 10.98 0.44
CA TRP A 100 4.79 10.99 -0.16
C TRP A 100 5.09 12.20 -1.05
N THR A 101 4.10 13.07 -1.30
CA THR A 101 4.32 14.30 -2.09
C THR A 101 4.33 15.59 -1.29
N GLU A 102 3.91 15.57 -0.02
CA GLU A 102 4.06 16.69 0.91
C GLU A 102 5.43 16.75 1.62
N GLU A 103 6.44 16.01 1.12
CA GLU A 103 7.85 16.15 1.49
C GLU A 103 8.57 17.23 0.67
#